data_AF-A0A4Y2N4N9-F1
#
_entry.id   AF-A0A4Y2N4N9-F1
#
_cell.length_a   1.000
_cell.length_b   1.000
_cell.length_c   1.000
_cell.angle_alpha   90.00
_cell.angle_beta   90.00
_cell.angle_gamma   90.00
#
_symmetry.space_group_name_H-M   'P 1'
#
loop_
_entity.id
_entity.type
_entity.pdbx_description
1 polymer ?
#
loop_
_entity_poly.entity_id
_entity_poly.type
_entity_poly.pdbx_seq_one_letter_code
_entity_poly.pdbx_strand_id
1 'polypeptide(L)'
;MLDGRTPHHVFERDTVTGVRYRDDILEPYVSLFRGAVNPEFILMDDNARRHRALLFDEFLESEDIRRMYWPARFPELNPIEHVCYALGRAVATRNSPAEPSRK
;
A
#
# COMPACT_ATOMS: atom_id res chain seq x y z
N MET A 1 -0.18 -16.27 -11.61
CA MET A 1 -0.41 -16.12 -10.16
C MET A 1 -0.67 -14.65 -9.88
N LEU A 2 -1.92 -14.20 -10.00
CA LEU A 2 -2.39 -12.90 -9.51
C LEU A 2 -3.91 -13.03 -9.37
N ASP A 3 -4.40 -13.47 -8.22
CA ASP A 3 -5.85 -13.50 -7.91
C ASP A 3 -6.43 -12.09 -7.66
N GLY A 4 -5.73 -11.06 -8.14
CA GLY A 4 -6.05 -9.65 -7.93
C GLY A 4 -5.67 -9.11 -6.56
N ARG A 5 -5.04 -9.91 -5.67
CA ARG A 5 -4.68 -9.46 -4.32
C ARG A 5 -3.19 -9.10 -4.22
N THR A 6 -2.92 -7.95 -3.61
CA THR A 6 -1.58 -7.56 -3.18
C THR A 6 -1.39 -7.92 -1.69
N PRO A 7 -0.25 -8.50 -1.29
CA PRO A 7 0.04 -8.76 0.12
C PRO A 7 0.06 -7.48 0.95
N HIS A 8 -0.44 -7.57 2.20
CA HIS A 8 -0.29 -6.51 3.20
C HIS A 8 0.83 -6.87 4.17
N HIS A 9 1.88 -6.05 4.25
CA HIS A 9 3.02 -6.26 5.13
C HIS A 9 2.84 -5.49 6.44
N VAL A 10 3.04 -6.17 7.57
CA VAL A 10 2.93 -5.58 8.90
C VAL A 10 4.31 -5.50 9.54
N PHE A 11 4.76 -4.29 9.88
CA PHE A 11 6.00 -4.08 10.60
C PHE A 11 5.81 -4.35 12.09
N GLU A 12 6.60 -5.26 12.66
CA GLU A 12 6.61 -5.54 14.10
C GLU A 12 7.35 -4.41 14.86
N ARG A 13 6.61 -3.37 15.26
CA ARG A 13 6.97 -2.30 16.23
C ARG A 13 8.19 -1.40 15.96
N ASP A 14 8.86 -1.53 14.81
CA ASP A 14 10.00 -0.66 14.47
C ASP A 14 9.62 0.57 13.62
N THR A 15 10.50 1.57 13.63
CA THR A 15 10.39 2.71 12.71
C THR A 15 10.70 2.27 11.29
N VAL A 16 9.75 2.51 10.37
CA VAL A 16 9.96 2.28 8.94
C VAL A 16 10.85 3.39 8.37
N THR A 17 12.13 3.09 8.19
CA THR A 17 13.09 3.95 7.46
C THR A 17 12.89 3.82 5.95
N GLY A 18 13.44 4.76 5.17
CA GLY A 18 13.38 4.67 3.70
C GLY A 18 14.06 3.41 3.16
N VAL A 19 15.17 2.98 3.78
CA VAL A 19 15.88 1.75 3.41
C VAL A 19 15.04 0.50 3.70
N ARG A 20 14.46 0.39 4.90
CA ARG A 20 13.53 -0.72 5.20
C ARG A 20 12.33 -0.71 4.28
N TYR A 21 11.81 0.46 3.94
CA TYR A 21 10.68 0.54 3.01
C TYR A 21 11.07 0.01 1.62
N ARG A 22 12.26 0.32 1.12
CA ARG A 22 12.76 -0.26 -0.15
C ARG A 22 12.90 -1.77 -0.05
N ASP A 23 13.66 -2.26 0.93
CA ASP A 23 14.08 -3.67 1.02
C ASP A 23 12.91 -4.59 1.44
N ASP A 24 12.04 -4.13 2.35
CA ASP A 24 10.95 -4.95 2.89
C ASP A 24 9.64 -4.80 2.08
N ILE A 25 9.47 -3.71 1.31
CA ILE A 25 8.22 -3.41 0.58
C ILE A 25 8.43 -3.25 -0.93
N LEU A 26 9.27 -2.32 -1.37
CA LEU A 26 9.36 -1.97 -2.79
C LEU A 26 9.94 -3.11 -3.63
N GLU A 27 11.12 -3.61 -3.28
CA GLU A 27 11.77 -4.70 -4.00
C GLU A 27 10.94 -6.00 -4.02
N PRO A 28 10.47 -6.54 -2.87
CA PRO A 28 9.79 -7.83 -2.87
C PRO A 28 8.39 -7.79 -3.48
N TYR A 29 7.70 -6.66 -3.41
CA TYR A 29 6.33 -6.56 -3.93
C TYR A 29 6.27 -5.81 -5.25
N VAL A 30 6.78 -4.57 -5.32
CA VAL A 30 6.60 -3.73 -6.51
C VAL A 30 7.37 -4.29 -7.71
N SER A 31 8.63 -4.71 -7.56
CA SER A 31 9.39 -5.34 -8.65
C SER A 31 8.77 -6.68 -9.08
N LEU A 32 8.23 -7.45 -8.12
CA LEU A 32 7.50 -8.69 -8.42
C LEU A 32 6.27 -8.45 -9.29
N PHE A 33 5.43 -7.47 -8.94
CA PHE A 33 4.25 -7.13 -9.73
C PHE A 33 4.62 -6.55 -11.09
N ARG A 34 5.66 -5.71 -11.17
CA ARG A 34 6.21 -5.22 -12.44
C ARG A 34 6.63 -6.37 -13.34
N GLY A 35 7.30 -7.39 -12.81
CA GLY A 35 7.70 -8.58 -13.57
C GLY A 35 6.52 -9.44 -14.03
N ALA A 36 5.43 -9.44 -13.27
CA ALA A 36 4.27 -10.30 -13.50
C ALA A 36 3.17 -9.69 -14.38
N VAL A 37 2.96 -8.37 -14.33
CA VAL A 37 1.76 -7.71 -14.91
C VAL A 37 1.92 -7.38 -16.39
N ASN A 38 3.09 -6.86 -16.82
CA ASN A 38 3.53 -6.55 -18.21
C ASN A 38 4.45 -5.29 -18.21
N PRO A 39 5.07 -4.90 -19.33
CA PRO A 39 5.87 -3.67 -19.42
C PRO A 39 5.06 -2.39 -19.19
N GLU A 40 3.72 -2.44 -19.34
CA GLU A 40 2.85 -1.29 -19.13
C GLU A 40 2.43 -1.09 -17.66
N PHE A 41 3.00 -1.83 -16.70
CA PHE A 41 2.74 -1.66 -15.28
C PHE A 41 2.87 -0.20 -14.84
N ILE A 42 1.85 0.29 -14.14
CA ILE A 42 1.81 1.63 -13.55
C ILE A 42 1.56 1.48 -12.07
N LEU A 43 2.45 2.04 -11.25
CA LEU A 43 2.25 2.11 -9.81
C LEU A 43 1.26 3.22 -9.46
N MET A 44 0.24 2.86 -8.68
CA MET A 44 -0.68 3.80 -8.04
C MET A 44 -0.36 3.88 -6.55
N ASP A 45 -0.18 5.09 -6.03
CA ASP A 45 0.06 5.35 -4.61
C ASP A 45 -0.79 6.53 -4.10
N ASP A 46 -0.93 6.64 -2.79
CA ASP A 46 -1.33 7.90 -2.16
C ASP A 46 -0.09 8.81 -2.06
N ASN A 47 -0.28 10.12 -2.20
CA ASN A 47 0.81 11.12 -2.10
C ASN A 47 1.41 11.24 -0.68
N ALA A 48 1.37 10.19 0.14
CA ALA A 48 1.96 10.14 1.45
C ALA A 48 3.46 10.47 1.37
N ARG A 49 3.96 11.14 2.42
CA ARG A 49 5.35 11.63 2.48
C ARG A 49 6.39 10.55 2.19
N ARG A 50 6.12 9.29 2.54
CA ARG A 50 7.04 8.16 2.30
C ARG A 50 7.14 7.77 0.82
N HIS A 51 6.06 7.90 0.06
CA HIS A 51 6.04 7.66 -1.40
C HIS A 51 6.64 8.83 -2.20
N ARG A 52 6.83 9.97 -1.52
CA ARG A 52 7.48 11.17 -2.08
C ARG A 52 8.90 11.35 -1.56
N ALA A 53 9.47 10.32 -0.95
CA ALA A 53 10.87 10.32 -0.55
C ALA A 53 11.75 10.07 -1.78
N LEU A 54 12.94 10.69 -1.81
CA LEU A 54 13.89 10.54 -2.92
C LEU A 54 14.20 9.08 -3.24
N LEU A 55 14.42 8.25 -2.21
CA LEU A 55 14.68 6.81 -2.36
C LEU A 55 13.56 6.05 -3.09
N PHE A 56 12.30 6.51 -2.98
CA PHE A 56 11.18 5.91 -3.68
C PHE A 56 11.21 6.28 -5.15
N ASP A 57 11.44 7.55 -5.47
CA ASP A 57 11.55 8.02 -6.86
C ASP A 57 12.76 7.36 -7.57
N GLU A 58 13.93 7.28 -6.91
CA GLU A 58 15.12 6.58 -7.43
C GLU A 58 14.84 5.09 -7.71
N PHE A 59 14.11 4.41 -6.81
CA PHE A 59 13.72 3.02 -7.01
C PHE A 59 12.84 2.85 -8.26
N LEU A 60 11.80 3.69 -8.41
CA LEU A 60 10.90 3.61 -9.56
C LEU A 60 11.63 3.86 -10.88
N GLU A 61 12.55 4.82 -10.91
CA GLU A 61 13.39 5.09 -12.08
C GLU A 61 14.28 3.88 -12.41
N SER A 62 14.88 3.24 -11.41
CA SER A 62 15.75 2.07 -11.62
C SER A 62 15.03 0.82 -12.15
N GLU A 63 13.75 0.68 -11.82
CA GLU A 63 12.90 -0.45 -12.24
C GLU A 63 12.08 -0.17 -13.51
N ASP A 64 12.23 1.03 -14.10
CA ASP A 64 11.44 1.54 -15.22
C ASP A 64 9.92 1.51 -14.94
N ILE A 65 9.54 1.91 -13.72
CA ILE A 65 8.15 1.90 -13.26
C ILE A 65 7.56 3.30 -13.35
N ARG A 66 6.53 3.44 -14.18
CA ARG A 66 5.75 4.69 -14.23
C ARG A 66 4.85 4.80 -13.01
N ARG A 67 4.86 5.97 -12.36
CA ARG A 67 3.90 6.32 -11.31
C ARG A 67 2.72 7.08 -11.92
N MET A 68 1.50 6.70 -11.55
CA MET A 68 0.30 7.46 -11.90
C MET A 68 0.30 8.82 -11.19
N TYR A 69 -0.02 9.89 -11.93
CA TYR A 69 -0.26 11.18 -11.29
C TYR A 69 -1.52 11.10 -10.43
N TRP A 70 -1.40 11.53 -9.17
CA TRP A 70 -2.52 11.58 -8.24
C TRP A 70 -2.72 13.00 -7.70
N PRO A 71 -3.93 13.58 -7.76
CA PRO A 71 -4.16 14.90 -7.21
C PRO A 71 -4.19 14.85 -5.67
N ALA A 72 -3.53 15.81 -5.02
CA ALA A 72 -3.57 15.92 -3.56
C ALA A 72 -4.99 16.24 -3.06
N ARG A 73 -5.37 15.71 -1.90
CA ARG A 73 -6.66 15.94 -1.21
C ARG A 73 -7.90 15.28 -1.85
N PHE A 74 -7.72 14.33 -2.75
CA PHE A 74 -8.81 13.50 -3.30
C PHE A 74 -8.65 12.03 -2.85
N PRO A 75 -8.81 11.73 -1.55
CA PRO A 75 -8.72 10.36 -1.05
C PRO A 75 -9.83 9.46 -1.60
N GLU A 76 -11.00 10.02 -1.93
CA GLU A 76 -12.15 9.28 -2.48
C GLU A 76 -11.89 8.67 -3.86
N LEU A 77 -10.89 9.19 -4.58
CA LEU A 77 -10.51 8.62 -5.86
C LEU A 77 -9.63 7.38 -5.67
N ASN A 78 -8.98 7.20 -4.51
CA ASN A 78 -7.88 6.24 -4.36
C ASN A 78 -8.43 4.87 -3.92
N PRO A 79 -8.30 3.82 -4.75
CA PRO A 79 -8.83 2.50 -4.41
C PRO A 79 -8.28 1.94 -3.09
N ILE A 80 -7.03 2.27 -2.70
CA ILE A 80 -6.43 1.78 -1.46
C ILE A 80 -7.12 2.38 -0.22
N GLU A 81 -7.59 3.62 -0.29
CA GLU A 81 -8.29 4.27 0.82
C GLU A 81 -9.62 3.57 1.12
N HIS A 82 -10.33 3.13 0.07
CA HIS A 82 -11.55 2.36 0.25
C HIS A 82 -11.29 0.99 0.89
N VAL A 83 -10.23 0.29 0.46
CA VAL A 83 -9.83 -1.00 1.05
C VAL A 83 -9.40 -0.80 2.51
N CYS A 84 -8.61 0.23 2.82
CA CYS A 84 -8.17 0.59 4.16
C CYS A 84 -9.36 0.94 5.07
N TYR A 85 -10.33 1.70 4.57
CA TYR A 85 -11.55 2.04 5.30
C TYR A 85 -12.37 0.80 5.64
N ALA A 86 -12.61 -0.08 4.67
CA ALA A 86 -13.33 -1.33 4.88
C ALA A 86 -12.61 -2.26 5.88
N LEU A 87 -11.28 -2.36 5.77
CA LEU A 87 -10.45 -3.12 6.70
C LEU A 87 -10.53 -2.54 8.12
N GLY A 88 -10.42 -1.22 8.27
CA GLY A 88 -10.53 -0.53 9.56
C GLY A 88 -11.89 -0.76 10.22
N ARG A 89 -12.98 -0.71 9.44
CA ARG A 89 -14.35 -1.04 9.91
C ARG A 89 -14.46 -2.49 10.39
N ALA A 90 -13.89 -3.44 9.65
CA ALA A 90 -13.92 -4.85 10.02
C ALA A 90 -13.14 -5.11 11.32
N VAL A 91 -11.96 -4.49 11.47
CA VAL A 91 -11.15 -4.56 12.70
C VAL A 91 -11.89 -3.94 13.88
N ALA A 92 -12.48 -2.75 13.71
CA ALA A 92 -13.27 -2.11 14.77
C ALA A 92 -14.43 -3.00 15.23
N THR A 93 -15.17 -3.60 14.29
CA THR A 93 -16.28 -4.52 14.59
C THR A 93 -15.82 -5.74 15.39
N ARG A 94 -14.66 -6.32 15.03
CA ARG A 94 -14.07 -7.47 15.75
C ARG A 94 -13.65 -7.11 17.18
N ASN A 95 -13.21 -5.88 17.40
CA ASN A 95 -12.71 -5.40 18.69
C ASN A 95 -13.80 -4.79 19.58
N SER A 96 -15.02 -4.61 19.07
CA SER A 96 -16.15 -4.17 19.87
C SER A 96 -16.45 -5.17 20.98
N PRO A 97 -16.68 -4.74 22.23
CA PRO A 97 -17.16 -5.62 23.29
C PRO A 97 -18.50 -6.26 22.85
N ALA A 98 -18.68 -7.55 23.14
CA ALA A 98 -19.98 -8.18 22.94
C ALA A 98 -21.04 -7.43 23.75
N GLU A 99 -22.16 -7.04 23.13
CA GLU A 99 -23.28 -6.49 23.88
C GLU A 99 -23.72 -7.50 24.95
N PRO A 100 -23.97 -7.08 26.20
CA PRO A 100 -24.54 -7.96 27.20
C PRO A 100 -25.93 -8.38 26.72
N SER A 101 -26.10 -9.68 26.49
CA SER A 101 -27.37 -10.28 26.08
C SER A 101 -28.48 -9.80 27.02
N ARG A 102 -29.40 -9.00 26.50
CA ARG A 102 -30.56 -8.50 27.24
C ARG A 102 -31.45 -9.71 27.56
N LYS A 103 -31.45 -10.15 28.82
CA LYS A 103 -32.42 -11.10 29.37
C LYS A 103 -33.73 -10.39 29.69
#